data_AF-A0A821VQZ2-F1
#
_entry.id   AF-A0A821VQZ2-F1
#
_cell.length_a   1.000
_cell.length_b   1.000
_cell.length_c   1.000
_cell.angle_alpha   90.00
_cell.angle_beta   90.00
_cell.angle_gamma   90.00
#
_symmetry.space_group_name_H-M   'P 1'
#
loop_
_entity.id
_entity.type
_entity.pdbx_description
1 polymer ?
#
loop_
_entity_poly.entity_id
_entity_poly.type
_entity_poly.pdbx_seq_one_letter_code
_entity_poly.pdbx_strand_id
1 'polypeptide(L)'
;MATSNIVAYERNHRLVSNNDGTDPYRGLKPIIEYADEPLLPLMEACNPLIGIVHDILTYAKRALKETSNKPSDQLTINESAAIRLYTFEWEEPHPSLYYLLNNKLNTADHNELRPYNK
;
A
#
# COMPACT_ATOMS: atom_id res chain seq x y z
N MET A 1 -14.93 -23.92 -7.43
CA MET A 1 -13.65 -23.35 -6.97
C MET A 1 -13.92 -22.05 -6.20
N ALA A 2 -14.48 -22.13 -4.98
CA ALA A 2 -14.85 -20.94 -4.19
C ALA A 2 -14.31 -20.98 -2.74
N THR A 3 -13.72 -22.11 -2.35
CA THR A 3 -13.38 -22.41 -0.95
C THR A 3 -12.07 -21.78 -0.49
N SER A 4 -11.13 -21.48 -1.41
CA SER A 4 -9.79 -20.99 -1.06
C SER A 4 -9.76 -19.55 -0.55
N ASN A 5 -10.61 -18.67 -1.10
CA ASN A 5 -10.58 -17.24 -0.74
C ASN A 5 -11.16 -16.96 0.65
N ILE A 6 -12.18 -17.73 1.07
CA ILE A 6 -12.81 -17.55 2.40
C ILE A 6 -11.81 -17.88 3.53
N VAL A 7 -11.00 -18.92 3.34
CA VAL A 7 -9.99 -19.33 4.33
C VAL A 7 -8.85 -18.30 4.45
N ALA A 8 -8.49 -17.61 3.36
CA ALA A 8 -7.51 -16.53 3.39
C ALA A 8 -8.05 -15.29 4.13
N TYR A 9 -9.33 -14.98 3.98
CA TYR A 9 -10.00 -13.91 4.75
C TYR A 9 -9.97 -14.16 6.26
N GLU A 10 -10.19 -15.39 6.70
CA GLU A 10 -10.26 -15.71 8.13
C GLU A 10 -8.89 -15.81 8.82
N ARG A 11 -7.81 -16.02 8.06
CA ARG A 11 -6.45 -16.21 8.62
C ARG A 11 -5.54 -14.99 8.59
N ASN A 12 -5.93 -13.94 7.87
CA ASN A 12 -5.11 -12.74 7.78
C ASN A 12 -5.32 -11.84 9.00
N HIS A 13 -4.38 -11.91 9.95
CA HIS A 13 -4.32 -11.06 11.15
C HIS A 13 -4.29 -9.54 10.86
N ARG A 14 -4.08 -9.17 9.58
CA ARG A 14 -4.07 -7.78 9.10
C ARG A 14 -5.47 -7.25 8.73
N LEU A 15 -6.49 -8.11 8.71
CA LEU A 15 -7.85 -7.73 8.37
C LEU A 15 -8.64 -7.36 9.62
N VAL A 16 -9.13 -6.12 9.67
CA VAL A 16 -10.06 -5.66 10.72
C VAL A 16 -11.48 -5.80 10.18
N SER A 17 -12.27 -6.71 10.77
CA SER A 17 -13.70 -6.83 10.44
C SER A 17 -14.47 -5.73 11.17
N ASN A 18 -14.70 -4.61 10.50
CA ASN A 18 -15.58 -3.55 11.01
C ASN A 18 -17.01 -3.84 10.56
N ASN A 19 -17.82 -4.41 11.44
CA ASN A 19 -19.24 -4.72 11.18
C ASN A 19 -20.18 -3.52 11.37
N ASP A 20 -19.68 -2.31 11.59
CA ASP A 20 -20.52 -1.19 11.99
C ASP A 20 -21.30 -0.58 10.81
N GLY A 21 -22.48 -0.06 11.11
CA GLY A 21 -23.53 0.48 10.22
C GLY A 21 -23.09 1.48 9.16
N THR A 22 -21.97 2.13 9.40
CA THR A 22 -21.67 3.50 8.96
C THR A 22 -20.40 3.59 8.12
N ASP A 23 -19.77 2.45 7.80
CA ASP A 23 -18.52 2.44 7.05
C ASP A 23 -18.76 2.82 5.58
N PRO A 24 -18.22 3.96 5.08
CA PRO A 24 -18.30 4.32 3.66
C PRO A 24 -17.60 3.32 2.74
N TYR A 25 -16.79 2.42 3.30
CA TYR A 25 -16.13 1.32 2.61
C TYR A 25 -16.92 -0.01 2.68
N ARG A 26 -18.19 0.00 3.14
CA ARG A 26 -19.09 -1.16 3.12
C ARG A 26 -19.18 -1.75 1.72
N GLY A 27 -18.55 -2.91 1.53
CA GLY A 27 -18.53 -3.66 0.27
C GLY A 27 -17.17 -3.72 -0.41
N LEU A 28 -16.19 -2.89 0.01
CA LEU A 28 -14.82 -3.04 -0.45
C LEU A 28 -14.20 -4.25 0.25
N LYS A 29 -13.97 -5.29 -0.54
CA LYS A 29 -13.27 -6.48 -0.09
C LYS A 29 -11.80 -6.13 0.12
N PRO A 30 -11.20 -6.45 1.29
CA PRO A 30 -9.77 -6.31 1.50
C PRO A 30 -8.98 -6.97 0.37
N ILE A 31 -7.90 -6.31 -0.06
CA ILE A 31 -7.02 -6.82 -1.13
C ILE A 31 -6.14 -7.91 -0.52
N ILE A 32 -6.59 -9.17 -0.63
CA ILE A 32 -5.93 -10.34 -0.04
C ILE A 32 -4.89 -10.95 -0.99
N GLU A 33 -4.92 -10.57 -2.26
CA GLU A 33 -4.05 -11.10 -3.31
C GLU A 33 -2.56 -10.79 -3.06
N TYR A 34 -2.25 -9.79 -2.23
CA TYR A 34 -0.88 -9.44 -1.83
C TYR A 34 -0.47 -10.02 -0.46
N ALA A 35 -1.29 -10.88 0.16
CA ALA A 35 -1.00 -11.41 1.49
C ALA A 35 0.26 -12.30 1.51
N ASP A 36 0.50 -13.03 0.43
CA ASP A 36 1.60 -13.98 0.29
C ASP A 36 2.80 -13.39 -0.50
N GLU A 37 2.69 -12.15 -0.98
CA GLU A 37 3.77 -11.49 -1.69
C GLU A 37 4.95 -11.18 -0.75
N PRO A 38 6.20 -11.39 -1.20
CA PRO A 38 7.36 -11.15 -0.36
C PRO A 38 7.49 -9.66 -0.02
N LEU A 39 7.86 -9.37 1.23
CA LEU A 39 8.23 -8.01 1.63
C LEU A 39 9.59 -7.66 1.02
N LEU A 40 9.57 -6.73 0.07
CA LEU A 40 10.78 -6.22 -0.58
C LEU A 40 11.31 -4.97 0.13
N PRO A 41 12.62 -4.67 0.03
CA PRO A 41 13.15 -3.37 0.40
C PRO A 41 12.40 -2.23 -0.32
N LEU A 42 12.23 -1.08 0.33
CA LEU A 42 11.38 0.01 -0.17
C LEU A 42 11.76 0.45 -1.60
N MET A 43 13.08 0.52 -1.87
CA MET A 43 13.58 0.91 -3.18
C MET A 43 13.18 -0.08 -4.28
N GLU A 44 13.21 -1.39 -3.98
CA GLU A 44 12.83 -2.43 -4.94
C GLU A 44 11.33 -2.42 -5.19
N ALA A 45 10.52 -2.25 -4.13
CA ALA A 45 9.08 -2.12 -4.23
C ALA A 45 8.65 -0.88 -5.05
N CYS A 46 9.48 0.17 -5.10
CA CYS A 46 9.20 1.37 -5.89
C CYS A 46 9.59 1.26 -7.36
N ASN A 47 10.39 0.27 -7.77
CA ASN A 47 10.84 0.13 -9.16
C ASN A 47 9.69 -0.01 -10.17
N PRO A 48 8.63 -0.81 -9.91
CA PRO A 48 7.50 -0.92 -10.83
C PRO A 48 6.70 0.39 -10.98
N LEU A 49 6.87 1.35 -10.07
CA LEU A 49 6.16 2.64 -10.08
C LEU A 49 6.88 3.70 -10.91
N ILE A 50 8.07 3.41 -11.43
CA ILE A 50 8.83 4.31 -12.29
C ILE A 50 8.01 4.58 -13.56
N GLY A 51 7.75 5.87 -13.83
CA GLY A 51 6.91 6.31 -14.96
C GLY A 51 5.41 6.38 -14.65
N ILE A 52 4.98 5.89 -13.48
CA ILE A 52 3.60 6.02 -12.97
C ILE A 52 3.53 7.15 -11.94
N VAL A 53 4.47 7.15 -11.00
CA VAL A 53 4.54 8.13 -9.92
C VAL A 53 5.75 9.03 -10.14
N HIS A 54 5.52 10.34 -10.14
CA HIS A 54 6.57 11.32 -10.37
C HIS A 54 7.69 11.21 -9.32
N ASP A 55 8.92 11.09 -9.80
CA ASP A 55 10.16 11.09 -9.00
C ASP A 55 10.18 10.11 -7.80
N ILE A 56 9.44 8.99 -7.91
CA ILE A 56 9.20 8.06 -6.80
C ILE A 56 10.47 7.59 -6.09
N LEU A 57 11.55 7.34 -6.83
CA LEU A 57 12.80 6.85 -6.24
C LEU A 57 13.52 7.91 -5.40
N THR A 58 13.41 9.20 -5.76
CA THR A 58 14.01 10.29 -4.98
C THR A 58 13.26 10.46 -3.67
N TYR A 59 11.93 10.45 -3.70
CA TYR A 59 11.12 10.49 -2.49
C TYR A 59 11.31 9.23 -1.62
N ALA A 60 11.45 8.04 -2.21
CA ALA A 60 11.75 6.81 -1.48
C ALA A 60 13.12 6.89 -0.76
N LYS A 61 14.17 7.39 -1.44
CA LYS A 61 15.48 7.64 -0.84
C LYS A 61 15.38 8.65 0.31
N ARG A 62 14.62 9.73 0.11
CA ARG A 62 14.38 10.74 1.15
C ARG A 62 13.66 10.13 2.34
N ALA A 63 12.66 9.27 2.11
CA ALA A 63 11.90 8.62 3.15
C ALA A 63 12.79 7.70 4.00
N LEU A 64 13.66 6.93 3.36
CA LEU A 64 14.66 6.10 4.04
C LEU A 64 15.62 6.97 4.87
N LYS A 65 16.13 8.06 4.30
CA LYS A 65 17.08 8.96 4.99
C LYS A 65 16.46 9.64 6.22
N GLU A 66 15.18 10.01 6.13
CA GLU A 66 14.47 10.69 7.22
C GLU A 66 13.81 9.73 8.22
N THR A 67 13.84 8.43 7.96
CA THR A 67 13.36 7.40 8.88
C THR A 67 14.43 7.08 9.91
N SER A 68 14.05 7.02 11.18
CA SER A 68 14.96 6.65 12.26
C SER A 68 15.54 5.25 12.04
N ASN A 69 16.84 5.10 12.29
CA ASN A 69 17.50 3.79 12.28
C ASN A 69 17.00 2.85 13.39
N LYS A 70 16.23 3.38 14.35
CA LYS A 70 15.52 2.62 15.38
C LYS A 70 14.07 3.10 15.41
N PRO A 71 13.18 2.50 14.61
CA PRO A 71 11.75 2.75 14.73
C PRO A 71 11.29 2.37 16.15
N SER A 72 10.40 3.18 16.73
CA SER A 72 9.85 2.91 18.08
C SER A 72 8.75 1.84 18.08
N ASP A 73 8.21 1.59 16.89
CA ASP A 73 7.28 0.52 16.58
C ASP A 73 8.07 -0.72 16.15
N GLN A 74 7.47 -1.91 16.23
CA GLN A 74 8.12 -3.17 15.83
C GLN A 74 8.33 -3.29 14.30
N LEU A 75 8.37 -2.16 13.61
CA LEU A 75 8.55 -2.05 12.18
C LEU A 75 10.03 -2.08 11.83
N THR A 76 10.31 -2.65 10.67
CA THR A 76 11.59 -2.48 10.01
C THR A 76 11.74 -1.06 9.48
N ILE A 77 12.98 -0.62 9.25
CA ILE A 77 13.27 0.68 8.62
C ILE A 77 12.55 0.82 7.28
N ASN A 78 12.44 -0.26 6.49
CA ASN A 78 11.74 -0.24 5.21
C ASN A 78 10.24 -0.02 5.38
N GLU A 79 9.60 -0.67 6.37
CA GLU A 79 8.17 -0.49 6.64
C GLU A 79 7.87 0.93 7.15
N SER A 80 8.66 1.43 8.11
CA SER A 80 8.49 2.82 8.59
C SER A 80 8.74 3.84 7.48
N ALA A 81 9.74 3.61 6.62
CA ALA A 81 10.02 4.47 5.48
C ALA A 81 8.91 4.40 4.41
N ALA A 82 8.25 3.24 4.23
CA ALA A 82 7.11 3.11 3.33
C ALA A 82 5.91 3.95 3.83
N ILE A 83 5.63 3.92 5.13
CA ILE A 83 4.60 4.76 5.75
C ILE A 83 4.96 6.24 5.58
N ARG A 84 6.22 6.62 5.85
CA ARG A 84 6.69 8.00 5.65
C ARG A 84 6.52 8.44 4.19
N LEU A 85 6.93 7.60 3.24
CA LEU A 85 6.80 7.86 1.81
C LEU A 85 5.34 8.10 1.42
N TYR A 86 4.42 7.28 1.96
CA TYR A 86 2.99 7.46 1.75
C TYR A 86 2.50 8.81 2.29
N THR A 87 3.05 9.33 3.38
CA THR A 87 2.63 10.62 3.97
C THR A 87 3.38 11.85 3.43
N PHE A 88 4.36 11.67 2.53
CA PHE A 88 5.14 12.81 2.04
C PHE A 88 4.32 13.71 1.11
N GLU A 89 4.55 15.01 1.24
CA GLU A 89 4.07 16.02 0.30
C GLU A 89 4.95 16.01 -0.94
N TRP A 90 4.30 16.07 -2.12
CA TRP A 90 4.99 16.23 -3.39
C TRP A 90 4.99 17.70 -3.78
N GLU A 91 6.00 18.09 -4.56
CA GLU A 91 6.04 19.39 -5.17
C GLU A 91 4.93 19.53 -6.23
N GLU A 92 4.16 20.61 -6.14
CA GLU A 92 3.18 21.00 -7.16
C GLU A 92 3.87 21.17 -8.53
N PRO A 93 3.25 20.75 -9.65
CA PRO A 93 1.86 20.30 -9.79
C PRO A 93 1.69 18.77 -9.72
N HIS A 94 2.66 18.03 -9.18
CA HIS A 94 2.69 16.57 -9.29
C HIS A 94 1.89 15.90 -8.17
N PRO A 95 0.98 14.95 -8.50
CA PRO A 95 0.23 14.24 -7.48
C PRO A 95 1.15 13.31 -6.67
N SER A 96 0.99 13.32 -5.34
CA SER A 96 1.75 12.47 -4.43
C SER A 96 1.34 11.00 -4.52
N LEU A 97 2.17 10.12 -3.96
CA LEU A 97 1.84 8.69 -3.83
C LEU A 97 0.52 8.50 -3.06
N TYR A 98 0.32 9.24 -1.96
CA TYR A 98 -0.94 9.26 -1.20
C TYR A 98 -2.13 9.51 -2.10
N TYR A 99 -2.07 10.60 -2.88
CA TYR A 99 -3.19 11.03 -3.70
C TYR A 99 -3.51 9.98 -4.76
N LEU A 100 -2.50 9.51 -5.49
CA LEU A 100 -2.68 8.52 -6.55
C LEU A 100 -3.23 7.20 -6.02
N LEU A 101 -2.65 6.69 -4.92
CA LEU A 101 -3.04 5.42 -4.33
C LEU A 101 -4.48 5.49 -3.79
N ASN A 102 -4.79 6.50 -2.96
CA ASN A 102 -6.14 6.64 -2.40
C ASN A 102 -7.18 6.94 -3.45
N ASN A 103 -6.86 7.75 -4.46
CA ASN A 103 -7.79 7.96 -5.56
C ASN A 103 -8.12 6.62 -6.24
N LYS A 104 -7.11 5.77 -6.52
CA LYS A 104 -7.33 4.45 -7.12
C LYS A 104 -8.09 3.48 -6.22
N LEU A 105 -7.78 3.45 -4.92
CA LEU A 105 -8.49 2.61 -3.96
C LEU A 105 -9.95 3.05 -3.75
N ASN A 106 -10.24 4.35 -3.85
CA ASN A 106 -11.58 4.90 -3.62
C ASN A 106 -12.46 4.97 -4.87
N THR A 107 -11.90 4.88 -6.08
CA THR A 107 -12.66 5.05 -7.33
C THR A 107 -12.83 3.77 -8.16
N ALA A 108 -12.04 2.73 -7.91
CA ALA A 108 -11.97 1.58 -8.80
C ALA A 108 -12.92 0.43 -8.38
N ASP A 109 -13.56 -0.19 -9.38
CA ASP A 109 -13.84 -1.62 -9.32
C ASP A 109 -12.49 -2.31 -9.04
N HIS A 110 -12.37 -3.08 -7.96
CA HIS A 110 -11.12 -3.75 -7.58
C HIS A 110 -10.57 -4.67 -8.70
N ASN A 111 -11.39 -5.02 -9.70
CA ASN A 111 -10.94 -5.69 -10.93
C ASN A 111 -9.96 -4.86 -11.78
N GLU A 112 -10.02 -3.52 -11.73
CA GLU A 112 -9.15 -2.60 -12.46
C GLU A 112 -7.78 -2.39 -11.77
N LEU A 113 -7.61 -2.87 -10.54
CA LEU A 113 -6.31 -2.92 -9.86
C LEU A 113 -5.37 -4.01 -10.44
N ARG A 114 -5.85 -4.77 -11.44
CA ARG A 114 -5.04 -5.71 -12.23
C ARG A 114 -4.26 -4.93 -13.30
N PRO A 115 -2.92 -4.93 -13.21
CA PRO A 115 -2.18 -6.00 -13.90
C PRO A 115 -0.99 -6.56 -13.09
N TYR A 116 -0.86 -6.26 -11.80
CA TYR A 116 0.32 -6.66 -11.02
C TYR A 116 0.33 -8.13 -10.57
N ASN A 117 -0.71 -8.90 -10.94
CA ASN A 117 -0.75 -10.35 -10.75
C ASN A 117 -0.32 -11.02 -12.07
N LYS A 118 0.94 -11.46 -12.14
CA LYS A 118 1.35 -12.51 -13.07
C LYS A 118 2.02 -13.62 -12.30
#